data_AF-A0A1X7J8U4-F1
#
_entry.id   AF-A0A1X7J8U4-F1
#
_cell.length_a   1.000
_cell.length_b   1.000
_cell.length_c   1.000
_cell.angle_alpha   90.00
_cell.angle_beta   90.00
_cell.angle_gamma   90.00
#
_symmetry.space_group_name_H-M   'P 1'
#
loop_
_entity.id
_entity.type
_entity.pdbx_description
1 polymer ?
#
loop_
_entity_poly.entity_id
_entity_poly.type
_entity_poly.pdbx_seq_one_letter_code
_entity_poly.pdbx_strand_id
1 'polypeptide(L)'
;MTHLPLPRLRAGTALALTCLLMAAPLSAQESPSGAQPAPEPAAQPETAAPAPQNAASETAPAQTAAQQDSASQPATAATTTEAPAAAPQQTAPAAIAPAPAENAPAATVPAETQPTEPAATAVTPVAESATAPETAAPAGSGILPQSVQDALAPVLNPPARDPNLPHDLSPMGMFLAADWVVKGVMIGLAFASVVTWTVLVAKMLELLGAMRRAQSGIRRIEGAASLTAAQSAVGNRRDPVSQMIRAAAVEYDRSAAALDQAGDTGLKERVDSYLERIEAIASRRMSRGTGVLATIGSTAPFVGLFGTVWGIMNSFIGISRAQTTNLAVVAPGIAEALLATAIGLVAAIPAVVIYNVFARAITGYRLRLGNAGAGVRRLLSRDLDFRGTTSRTEV
;
A
#
# COMPACT_ATOMS: atom_id res chain seq x y z
N MET A 1 43.42 34.81 -2.61
CA MET A 1 42.79 33.64 -1.95
C MET A 1 41.62 34.17 -1.12
N THR A 2 40.44 34.40 -1.69
CA THR A 2 39.35 33.41 -1.89
C THR A 2 38.81 32.83 -0.57
N HIS A 3 38.05 33.63 0.18
CA HIS A 3 37.14 33.11 1.21
C HIS A 3 35.95 32.41 0.54
N LEU A 4 35.68 31.16 0.89
CA LEU A 4 34.51 30.41 0.42
C LEU A 4 33.36 30.55 1.43
N PRO A 5 32.18 31.10 1.07
CA PRO A 5 31.06 31.22 2.00
C PRO A 5 30.34 29.88 2.19
N LEU A 6 30.11 29.49 3.44
CA LEU A 6 29.32 28.30 3.76
C LEU A 6 27.85 28.46 3.30
N PRO A 7 27.23 27.43 2.69
CA PRO A 7 25.87 27.53 2.19
C PRO A 7 24.86 27.58 3.35
N ARG A 8 24.04 28.64 3.39
CA ARG A 8 22.93 28.76 4.36
C ARG A 8 21.90 27.66 4.12
N LEU A 9 21.80 26.68 5.02
CA LEU A 9 20.72 25.69 5.01
C LEU A 9 19.36 26.42 5.10
N ARG A 10 18.46 26.10 4.16
CA ARG A 10 17.11 26.67 4.15
C ARG A 10 16.21 25.91 5.12
N ALA A 11 15.38 26.62 5.88
CA ALA A 11 14.51 26.09 6.94
C ALA A 11 13.49 25.00 6.52
N GLY A 12 13.42 24.63 5.24
CA GLY A 12 12.56 23.55 4.75
C GLY A 12 12.99 22.14 5.19
N THR A 13 14.28 21.91 5.48
CA THR A 13 14.75 20.61 5.99
C THR A 13 14.29 20.35 7.42
N ALA A 14 14.30 21.38 8.27
CA ALA A 14 13.80 21.28 9.64
C ALA A 14 12.31 20.88 9.67
N LEU A 15 11.47 21.54 8.87
CA LEU A 15 10.02 21.29 8.83
C LEU A 15 9.67 19.85 8.43
N ALA A 16 10.43 19.28 7.48
CA ALA A 16 10.25 17.87 7.07
C ALA A 16 10.57 16.89 8.22
N LEU A 17 11.60 17.19 9.03
CA LEU A 17 11.97 16.37 10.18
C LEU A 17 10.97 16.50 11.34
N THR A 18 10.45 17.70 11.60
CA THR A 18 9.43 17.93 12.65
C THR A 18 8.13 17.19 12.35
N CYS A 19 7.70 17.13 11.08
CA CYS A 19 6.51 16.36 10.69
C CYS A 19 6.70 14.84 10.79
N LEU A 20 7.93 14.33 10.79
CA LEU A 20 8.21 12.89 10.96
C LEU A 20 8.15 12.48 12.44
N LEU A 21 8.57 13.35 13.36
CA LEU A 21 8.62 13.10 14.80
C LEU A 21 7.26 13.15 15.50
N MET A 22 6.29 13.90 14.95
CA MET A 22 4.94 14.06 15.54
C MET A 22 3.95 12.93 15.15
N ALA A 23 4.45 11.80 14.65
CA ALA A 23 3.64 10.70 14.10
C ALA A 23 3.80 9.35 14.83
N ALA A 24 4.55 9.30 15.93
CA ALA A 24 4.70 8.09 16.74
C ALA A 24 3.48 7.89 17.67
N PRO A 25 2.79 6.73 17.62
CA PRO A 25 1.75 6.41 18.59
C PRO A 25 2.38 6.06 19.94
N LEU A 26 1.92 6.71 21.01
CA LEU A 26 2.31 6.37 22.38
C LEU A 26 1.47 5.19 22.86
N SER A 27 2.03 3.97 22.80
CA SER A 27 1.28 2.74 23.11
C SER A 27 2.09 1.77 23.97
N ALA A 28 2.18 2.07 25.28
CA ALA A 28 2.53 1.10 26.30
C ALA A 28 1.95 1.50 27.67
N GLN A 29 1.47 0.48 28.39
CA GLN A 29 1.55 0.37 29.85
C GLN A 29 0.61 1.23 30.73
N GLU A 30 -0.58 0.69 30.99
CA GLU A 30 -1.01 0.50 32.38
C GLU A 30 -1.85 -0.79 32.50
N SER A 31 -1.62 -1.57 33.58
CA SER A 31 -2.26 -2.88 33.81
C SER A 31 -2.66 -2.99 35.29
N PRO A 32 -3.96 -3.07 35.63
CA PRO A 32 -4.40 -3.32 37.00
C PRO A 32 -4.40 -4.82 37.32
N SER A 33 -3.93 -5.19 38.52
CA SER A 33 -4.10 -6.51 39.12
C SER A 33 -4.82 -6.34 40.46
N GLY A 34 -5.94 -7.04 40.68
CA GLY A 34 -6.78 -6.79 41.87
C GLY A 34 -8.12 -7.55 41.95
N ALA A 35 -8.03 -8.87 42.13
CA ALA A 35 -8.91 -9.78 42.89
C ALA A 35 -10.45 -9.56 43.08
N GLN A 36 -11.17 -10.70 43.08
CA GLN A 36 -12.45 -10.98 43.79
C GLN A 36 -13.77 -10.40 43.16
N PRO A 37 -14.99 -10.86 43.55
CA PRO A 37 -15.95 -11.39 42.57
C PRO A 37 -17.37 -10.75 42.61
N ALA A 38 -18.31 -11.37 41.88
CA ALA A 38 -19.67 -10.89 41.59
C ALA A 38 -20.62 -10.70 42.81
N PRO A 39 -21.73 -9.98 42.57
CA PRO A 39 -23.04 -10.62 42.73
C PRO A 39 -23.93 -10.58 41.45
N GLU A 40 -25.06 -11.30 41.51
CA GLU A 40 -26.10 -11.44 40.46
C GLU A 40 -26.79 -10.13 40.04
N PRO A 41 -27.55 -10.17 38.93
CA PRO A 41 -28.99 -9.95 39.10
C PRO A 41 -29.93 -10.95 38.38
N ALA A 42 -30.87 -11.48 39.16
CA ALA A 42 -32.23 -11.95 38.86
C ALA A 42 -32.70 -12.18 37.40
N ALA A 43 -33.24 -13.39 37.15
CA ALA A 43 -33.97 -13.73 35.94
C ALA A 43 -35.47 -13.35 35.98
N GLN A 44 -36.08 -13.14 34.80
CA GLN A 44 -37.52 -13.23 34.56
C GLN A 44 -37.80 -13.99 33.24
N PRO A 45 -38.96 -14.67 33.08
CA PRO A 45 -39.08 -15.79 32.16
C PRO A 45 -39.52 -15.45 30.73
N GLU A 46 -39.00 -16.23 29.78
CA GLU A 46 -39.41 -16.29 28.38
C GLU A 46 -40.78 -17.01 28.24
N THR A 47 -41.65 -16.56 27.32
CA THR A 47 -42.97 -17.17 27.09
C THR A 47 -43.15 -17.58 25.63
N ALA A 48 -43.66 -18.80 25.43
CA ALA A 48 -43.59 -19.54 24.18
C ALA A 48 -44.36 -18.96 22.97
N ALA A 49 -43.85 -19.25 21.78
CA ALA A 49 -44.61 -19.23 20.53
C ALA A 49 -45.32 -20.58 20.27
N PRO A 50 -46.36 -20.59 19.42
CA PRO A 50 -46.67 -21.77 18.60
C PRO A 50 -46.70 -21.47 17.08
N ALA A 51 -46.88 -22.54 16.29
CA ALA A 51 -46.60 -22.64 14.86
C ALA A 51 -47.73 -22.12 13.92
N PRO A 52 -47.52 -22.03 12.58
CA PRO A 52 -48.34 -21.22 11.67
C PRO A 52 -49.55 -21.97 11.06
N GLN A 53 -50.40 -21.22 10.34
CA GLN A 53 -51.53 -21.75 9.58
C GLN A 53 -51.53 -21.24 8.12
N ASN A 54 -51.90 -22.13 7.19
CA ASN A 54 -52.16 -21.81 5.78
C ASN A 54 -53.65 -21.48 5.58
N ALA A 55 -53.98 -20.47 4.78
CA ALA A 55 -55.16 -20.47 3.91
C ALA A 55 -55.05 -19.37 2.83
N ALA A 56 -55.55 -19.67 1.63
CA ALA A 56 -55.55 -18.75 0.48
C ALA A 56 -56.78 -17.82 0.46
N SER A 57 -56.70 -16.77 -0.36
CA SER A 57 -57.85 -16.21 -1.09
C SER A 57 -57.34 -15.43 -2.31
N GLU A 58 -57.62 -15.95 -3.50
CA GLU A 58 -57.30 -15.36 -4.80
C GLU A 58 -58.53 -15.55 -5.71
N THR A 59 -58.91 -14.53 -6.49
CA THR A 59 -60.25 -14.48 -7.10
C THR A 59 -60.29 -13.94 -8.54
N ALA A 60 -59.86 -14.78 -9.51
CA ALA A 60 -60.43 -14.89 -10.86
C ALA A 60 -60.33 -13.66 -11.85
N PRO A 61 -60.65 -13.83 -13.16
CA PRO A 61 -60.04 -14.82 -14.06
C PRO A 61 -59.63 -14.27 -15.46
N ALA A 62 -59.07 -15.17 -16.27
CA ALA A 62 -58.78 -15.10 -17.71
C ALA A 62 -60.07 -14.95 -18.60
N GLN A 63 -60.10 -14.74 -19.93
CA GLN A 63 -59.13 -14.56 -21.05
C GLN A 63 -59.91 -14.16 -22.36
N THR A 64 -59.24 -13.89 -23.51
CA THR A 64 -59.59 -14.37 -24.91
C THR A 64 -59.57 -13.33 -26.09
N ALA A 65 -58.47 -13.37 -26.88
CA ALA A 65 -58.33 -13.49 -28.37
C ALA A 65 -58.89 -12.49 -29.44
N ALA A 66 -58.38 -12.69 -30.68
CA ALA A 66 -58.60 -12.05 -32.01
C ALA A 66 -57.95 -10.65 -32.24
N GLN A 67 -57.21 -10.30 -33.32
CA GLN A 67 -57.19 -10.62 -34.79
C GLN A 67 -58.33 -9.92 -35.59
N GLN A 68 -58.19 -9.38 -36.83
CA GLN A 68 -57.09 -9.18 -37.82
C GLN A 68 -57.56 -8.10 -38.87
N ASP A 69 -56.89 -7.58 -39.92
CA ASP A 69 -55.57 -7.75 -40.58
C ASP A 69 -55.23 -6.54 -41.53
N SER A 70 -54.06 -6.57 -42.20
CA SER A 70 -53.75 -6.08 -43.57
C SER A 70 -53.66 -4.56 -43.91
N ALA A 71 -52.99 -4.11 -44.99
CA ALA A 71 -51.85 -4.64 -45.79
C ALA A 71 -51.39 -3.64 -46.89
N SER A 72 -50.10 -3.65 -47.30
CA SER A 72 -49.60 -3.35 -48.68
C SER A 72 -48.07 -3.52 -48.84
N GLN A 73 -47.57 -3.66 -50.08
CA GLN A 73 -46.22 -4.16 -50.49
C GLN A 73 -45.78 -3.52 -51.85
N PRO A 74 -44.64 -3.89 -52.53
CA PRO A 74 -43.48 -4.75 -52.18
C PRO A 74 -42.18 -3.88 -52.12
N ALA A 75 -40.95 -4.10 -52.64
CA ALA A 75 -40.21 -5.09 -53.47
C ALA A 75 -38.66 -4.79 -53.31
N THR A 76 -37.60 -5.40 -53.89
CA THR A 76 -37.33 -6.55 -54.82
C THR A 76 -35.84 -6.97 -54.73
N ALA A 77 -35.49 -8.22 -55.10
CA ALA A 77 -34.20 -8.71 -55.67
C ALA A 77 -32.83 -8.52 -54.91
N ALA A 78 -31.84 -9.43 -55.00
CA ALA A 78 -31.78 -10.84 -55.42
C ALA A 78 -30.50 -11.58 -54.91
N THR A 79 -30.53 -12.91 -55.00
CA THR A 79 -29.58 -14.00 -54.63
C THR A 79 -28.08 -13.82 -55.01
N THR A 80 -27.11 -14.51 -54.40
CA THR A 80 -26.75 -15.93 -54.72
C THR A 80 -25.84 -16.61 -53.66
N THR A 81 -25.87 -17.95 -53.62
CA THR A 81 -25.21 -18.94 -52.72
C THR A 81 -23.72 -19.19 -53.00
N GLU A 82 -22.90 -19.54 -51.97
CA GLU A 82 -22.03 -20.77 -51.89
C GLU A 82 -21.15 -20.82 -50.59
N ALA A 83 -20.76 -22.03 -50.16
CA ALA A 83 -19.88 -22.39 -49.02
C ALA A 83 -19.38 -23.86 -49.23
N PRO A 84 -18.45 -24.46 -48.45
CA PRO A 84 -17.78 -24.01 -47.21
C PRO A 84 -16.25 -24.26 -47.13
N ALA A 85 -15.58 -23.84 -46.03
CA ALA A 85 -14.37 -24.49 -45.50
C ALA A 85 -14.01 -24.08 -44.04
N ALA A 86 -13.47 -25.04 -43.28
CA ALA A 86 -12.61 -24.92 -42.08
C ALA A 86 -13.06 -24.11 -40.82
N ALA A 87 -13.11 -24.82 -39.69
CA ALA A 87 -13.02 -24.29 -38.31
C ALA A 87 -11.67 -24.75 -37.68
N PRO A 88 -11.28 -24.42 -36.42
CA PRO A 88 -12.05 -24.67 -35.20
C PRO A 88 -12.12 -23.50 -34.18
N GLN A 89 -12.97 -23.65 -33.17
CA GLN A 89 -13.16 -22.71 -32.05
C GLN A 89 -12.39 -23.13 -30.79
N GLN A 90 -12.11 -22.19 -29.89
CA GLN A 90 -11.64 -22.49 -28.53
C GLN A 90 -12.82 -22.67 -27.57
N THR A 91 -12.72 -23.64 -26.66
CA THR A 91 -13.73 -23.95 -25.64
C THR A 91 -13.31 -23.43 -24.26
N ALA A 92 -14.31 -23.04 -23.45
CA ALA A 92 -14.15 -22.78 -22.02
C ALA A 92 -14.81 -23.92 -21.21
N PRO A 93 -14.21 -24.39 -20.09
CA PRO A 93 -14.79 -25.42 -19.26
C PRO A 93 -15.75 -24.84 -18.20
N ALA A 94 -16.85 -25.54 -17.93
CA ALA A 94 -17.78 -25.26 -16.83
C ALA A 94 -17.48 -26.13 -15.61
N ALA A 95 -18.00 -25.75 -14.44
CA ALA A 95 -17.83 -26.49 -13.19
C ALA A 95 -18.91 -27.57 -12.99
N ILE A 96 -18.54 -28.69 -12.38
CA ILE A 96 -19.41 -29.73 -11.80
C ILE A 96 -18.71 -30.26 -10.52
N ALA A 97 -19.51 -30.60 -9.51
CA ALA A 97 -19.10 -31.41 -8.36
C ALA A 97 -20.08 -32.60 -8.22
N PRO A 98 -19.63 -33.74 -7.69
CA PRO A 98 -20.26 -34.20 -6.44
C PRO A 98 -19.29 -34.91 -5.46
N ALA A 99 -19.82 -35.19 -4.27
CA ALA A 99 -19.29 -36.09 -3.23
C ALA A 99 -20.26 -37.32 -3.10
N PRO A 100 -20.09 -38.34 -2.23
CA PRO A 100 -19.21 -38.42 -1.04
C PRO A 100 -18.55 -39.82 -0.80
N ALA A 101 -18.20 -40.08 0.48
CA ALA A 101 -17.90 -41.37 1.13
C ALA A 101 -16.43 -41.89 1.19
N GLU A 102 -15.78 -41.59 2.33
CA GLU A 102 -15.29 -42.59 3.30
C GLU A 102 -14.48 -43.82 2.83
N ASN A 103 -13.17 -43.82 3.10
CA ASN A 103 -12.49 -44.83 3.94
C ASN A 103 -11.00 -44.46 4.16
N ALA A 104 -10.39 -44.98 5.23
CA ALA A 104 -8.95 -44.86 5.51
C ALA A 104 -8.22 -46.20 5.33
N PRO A 105 -6.90 -46.18 5.09
CA PRO A 105 -6.04 -47.21 5.69
C PRO A 105 -4.79 -46.63 6.38
N ALA A 106 -4.19 -47.46 7.24
CA ALA A 106 -3.06 -47.09 8.10
C ALA A 106 -1.70 -47.03 7.36
N ALA A 107 -0.73 -46.35 7.97
CA ALA A 107 0.67 -46.41 7.57
C ALA A 107 1.34 -47.69 8.09
N THR A 108 1.96 -48.46 7.20
CA THR A 108 2.73 -49.67 7.53
C THR A 108 4.22 -49.37 7.71
N VAL A 109 4.80 -49.86 8.80
CA VAL A 109 6.24 -49.80 9.09
C VAL A 109 6.86 -51.19 8.88
N PRO A 110 7.97 -51.33 8.13
CA PRO A 110 8.84 -52.50 8.20
C PRO A 110 9.88 -52.36 9.32
N ALA A 111 9.99 -53.39 10.16
CA ALA A 111 11.15 -53.65 11.01
C ALA A 111 12.17 -54.51 10.23
N GLU A 112 13.31 -55.00 10.72
CA GLU A 112 13.91 -55.04 12.07
C GLU A 112 15.41 -55.40 11.93
N THR A 113 16.28 -55.02 12.88
CA THR A 113 17.32 -55.91 13.46
C THR A 113 18.14 -55.22 14.55
N GLN A 114 18.36 -55.90 15.68
CA GLN A 114 19.44 -55.61 16.64
C GLN A 114 20.67 -56.49 16.31
N PRO A 115 21.82 -56.31 17.01
CA PRO A 115 22.00 -57.14 18.22
C PRO A 115 22.69 -56.46 19.41
N THR A 116 22.08 -56.67 20.59
CA THR A 116 22.69 -57.13 21.86
C THR A 116 23.86 -56.35 22.52
N GLU A 117 23.63 -55.99 23.78
CA GLU A 117 24.60 -55.49 24.79
C GLU A 117 25.66 -56.56 25.18
N PRO A 118 26.73 -56.21 25.92
CA PRO A 118 26.65 -56.56 27.35
C PRO A 118 27.39 -55.65 28.36
N ALA A 119 26.72 -55.44 29.49
CA ALA A 119 27.23 -55.42 30.86
C ALA A 119 28.12 -54.26 31.32
N ALA A 120 27.61 -53.52 32.31
CA ALA A 120 28.35 -52.49 33.04
C ALA A 120 29.34 -53.07 34.07
N THR A 121 30.40 -52.30 34.35
CA THR A 121 31.15 -52.36 35.61
C THR A 121 31.18 -50.96 36.22
N ALA A 122 30.80 -50.83 37.50
CA ALA A 122 30.78 -49.54 38.18
C ALA A 122 32.14 -49.22 38.84
N VAL A 123 32.51 -47.93 38.88
CA VAL A 123 33.63 -47.43 39.71
C VAL A 123 33.22 -46.13 40.40
N THR A 124 33.35 -46.10 41.71
CA THR A 124 33.05 -44.96 42.61
C THR A 124 34.24 -43.99 42.64
N PRO A 125 34.05 -42.66 42.79
CA PRO A 125 35.18 -41.72 42.90
C PRO A 125 35.99 -41.92 44.19
N VAL A 126 37.29 -41.59 44.12
CA VAL A 126 38.22 -41.52 45.26
C VAL A 126 38.75 -40.08 45.35
N ALA A 127 38.94 -39.60 46.57
CA ALA A 127 39.27 -38.21 46.85
C ALA A 127 40.78 -37.90 46.85
N GLU A 128 41.05 -36.62 46.60
CA GLU A 128 42.16 -35.80 47.09
C GLU A 128 43.10 -36.41 48.15
N SER A 129 44.42 -36.35 47.87
CA SER A 129 45.48 -36.19 48.88
C SER A 129 46.74 -35.64 48.20
N ALA A 130 47.42 -34.70 48.86
CA ALA A 130 48.55 -33.97 48.30
C ALA A 130 49.90 -34.43 48.84
N THR A 131 50.93 -34.46 47.98
CA THR A 131 52.33 -34.35 48.40
C THR A 131 53.21 -33.81 47.28
N ALA A 132 54.15 -32.92 47.63
CA ALA A 132 55.37 -32.65 46.88
C ALA A 132 56.56 -33.28 47.64
N PRO A 133 57.75 -33.41 47.02
CA PRO A 133 58.65 -32.26 47.04
C PRO A 133 59.44 -31.98 45.75
N GLU A 134 59.60 -30.67 45.51
CA GLU A 134 60.78 -29.96 44.97
C GLU A 134 62.02 -30.75 44.51
N THR A 135 62.53 -30.42 43.30
CA THR A 135 63.97 -30.38 42.98
C THR A 135 64.25 -29.46 41.77
N ALA A 136 65.17 -28.51 41.98
CA ALA A 136 65.99 -27.75 41.01
C ALA A 136 65.33 -27.06 39.78
N ALA A 137 65.45 -25.73 39.72
CA ALA A 137 65.32 -24.92 38.50
C ALA A 137 66.64 -24.92 37.68
N PRO A 138 66.64 -24.30 36.49
CA PRO A 138 67.35 -23.02 36.40
C PRO A 138 66.43 -21.84 36.03
N ALA A 139 66.83 -20.63 36.43
CA ALA A 139 65.96 -19.45 36.40
C ALA A 139 65.79 -18.84 35.00
N GLY A 140 64.55 -18.82 34.50
CA GLY A 140 64.07 -17.79 33.58
C GLY A 140 63.41 -16.67 34.39
N SER A 141 63.79 -15.41 34.16
CA SER A 141 63.36 -14.26 34.98
C SER A 141 61.91 -13.80 34.70
N GLY A 142 60.93 -14.60 35.14
CA GLY A 142 59.51 -14.24 35.16
C GLY A 142 59.02 -13.90 36.56
N ILE A 143 58.34 -12.77 36.73
CA ILE A 143 57.83 -12.27 38.04
C ILE A 143 56.56 -13.03 38.50
N LEU A 144 55.96 -13.84 37.62
CA LEU A 144 54.72 -14.59 37.86
C LEU A 144 54.98 -16.11 37.68
N PRO A 145 54.23 -17.01 38.36
CA PRO A 145 54.28 -18.45 38.09
C PRO A 145 53.92 -18.78 36.64
N GLN A 146 54.50 -19.84 36.05
CA GLN A 146 54.22 -20.21 34.65
C GLN A 146 52.72 -20.45 34.39
N SER A 147 52.00 -21.13 35.29
CA SER A 147 50.55 -21.32 35.18
C SER A 147 49.75 -20.00 35.13
N VAL A 148 50.27 -18.93 35.73
CA VAL A 148 49.69 -17.58 35.65
C VAL A 148 50.10 -16.91 34.33
N GLN A 149 51.33 -17.10 33.87
CA GLN A 149 51.78 -16.63 32.56
C GLN A 149 50.95 -17.27 31.42
N ASP A 150 50.69 -18.57 31.47
CA ASP A 150 49.86 -19.29 30.49
C ASP A 150 48.40 -18.86 30.53
N ALA A 151 47.84 -18.64 31.72
CA ALA A 151 46.47 -18.12 31.89
C ALA A 151 46.31 -16.68 31.38
N LEU A 152 47.36 -15.86 31.46
CA LEU A 152 47.40 -14.50 30.91
C LEU A 152 47.89 -14.43 29.45
N ALA A 153 48.48 -15.48 28.91
CA ALA A 153 48.99 -15.52 27.54
C ALA A 153 47.96 -15.08 26.47
N PRO A 154 46.70 -15.56 26.45
CA PRO A 154 45.69 -15.11 25.48
C PRO A 154 45.16 -13.68 25.72
N VAL A 155 45.49 -13.07 26.87
CA VAL A 155 45.11 -11.68 27.22
C VAL A 155 46.24 -10.70 26.88
N LEU A 156 47.50 -11.11 27.11
CA LEU A 156 48.69 -10.31 26.82
C LEU A 156 49.12 -10.40 25.34
N ASN A 157 49.02 -11.60 24.76
CA ASN A 157 49.12 -11.86 23.33
C ASN A 157 47.74 -12.32 22.81
N PRO A 158 46.79 -11.41 22.55
CA PRO A 158 45.58 -11.77 21.83
C PRO A 158 45.98 -12.41 20.49
N PRO A 159 45.36 -13.53 20.08
CA PRO A 159 45.71 -14.20 18.83
C PRO A 159 45.56 -13.23 17.67
N ALA A 160 46.60 -13.18 16.82
CA ALA A 160 46.60 -12.29 15.66
C ALA A 160 45.34 -12.53 14.82
N ARG A 161 44.54 -11.49 14.64
CA ARG A 161 43.26 -11.52 13.93
C ARG A 161 43.46 -12.18 12.57
N ASP A 162 42.82 -13.33 12.35
CA ASP A 162 43.13 -14.23 11.22
C ASP A 162 43.14 -13.45 9.90
N PRO A 163 44.27 -13.43 9.15
CA PRO A 163 44.31 -12.77 7.85
C PRO A 163 43.34 -13.37 6.82
N ASN A 164 42.79 -14.56 7.09
CA ASN A 164 41.73 -15.22 6.32
C ASN A 164 40.30 -14.83 6.78
N LEU A 165 40.13 -13.67 7.43
CA LEU A 165 38.83 -12.99 7.61
C LEU A 165 38.66 -11.78 6.65
N PRO A 166 38.72 -11.93 5.31
CA PRO A 166 38.62 -10.83 4.34
C PRO A 166 37.18 -10.36 4.08
N HIS A 167 36.33 -10.33 5.11
CA HIS A 167 34.94 -9.89 5.02
C HIS A 167 34.69 -8.72 5.98
N ASP A 168 34.95 -7.51 5.47
CA ASP A 168 34.43 -6.28 6.06
C ASP A 168 32.89 -6.30 5.95
N LEU A 169 32.21 -6.61 7.04
CA LEU A 169 30.75 -6.68 7.15
C LEU A 169 30.08 -5.28 7.11
N SER A 170 30.75 -4.29 6.51
CA SER A 170 30.12 -3.04 6.15
C SER A 170 29.09 -3.28 5.03
N PRO A 171 27.98 -2.53 4.98
CA PRO A 171 27.00 -2.67 3.89
C PRO A 171 27.60 -2.44 2.49
N MET A 172 28.73 -1.72 2.40
CA MET A 172 29.46 -1.51 1.15
C MET A 172 30.30 -2.75 0.77
N GLY A 173 31.00 -3.37 1.73
CA GLY A 173 31.73 -4.62 1.50
C GLY A 173 30.79 -5.74 1.04
N MET A 174 29.65 -5.89 1.72
CA MET A 174 28.58 -6.83 1.34
C MET A 174 28.03 -6.53 -0.06
N PHE A 175 27.72 -5.27 -0.39
CA PHE A 175 27.26 -4.92 -1.74
C PHE A 175 28.32 -5.20 -2.82
N LEU A 176 29.62 -5.08 -2.52
CA LEU A 176 30.70 -5.38 -3.47
C LEU A 176 30.91 -6.88 -3.65
N ALA A 177 30.73 -7.69 -2.61
CA ALA A 177 30.84 -9.15 -2.67
C ALA A 177 29.64 -9.85 -3.34
N ALA A 178 28.44 -9.29 -3.19
CA ALA A 178 27.17 -9.88 -3.64
C ALA A 178 27.11 -10.33 -5.11
N ASP A 179 26.27 -11.33 -5.40
CA ASP A 179 25.99 -11.79 -6.77
C ASP A 179 25.38 -10.68 -7.65
N TRP A 180 25.57 -10.78 -8.97
CA TRP A 180 25.10 -9.77 -9.94
C TRP A 180 23.58 -9.58 -9.92
N VAL A 181 22.79 -10.62 -9.64
CA VAL A 181 21.32 -10.50 -9.50
C VAL A 181 20.96 -9.74 -8.22
N VAL A 182 21.64 -10.04 -7.11
CA VAL A 182 21.42 -9.38 -5.81
C VAL A 182 21.82 -7.89 -5.90
N LYS A 183 22.95 -7.59 -6.56
CA LYS A 183 23.36 -6.22 -6.90
C LYS A 183 22.29 -5.50 -7.72
N GLY A 184 21.73 -6.15 -8.76
CA GLY A 184 20.63 -5.62 -9.56
C GLY A 184 19.37 -5.31 -8.74
N VAL A 185 18.98 -6.22 -7.84
CA VAL A 185 17.88 -6.03 -6.88
C VAL A 185 18.13 -4.82 -5.98
N MET A 186 19.30 -4.73 -5.35
CA MET A 186 19.66 -3.63 -4.44
C MET A 186 19.69 -2.26 -5.17
N ILE A 187 20.25 -2.20 -6.38
CA ILE A 187 20.26 -0.98 -7.22
C ILE A 187 18.83 -0.58 -7.61
N GLY A 188 18.00 -1.53 -8.03
CA GLY A 188 16.60 -1.28 -8.40
C GLY A 188 15.76 -0.73 -7.25
N LEU A 189 15.94 -1.29 -6.04
CA LEU A 189 15.28 -0.81 -4.83
C LEU A 189 15.79 0.57 -4.38
N ALA A 190 17.10 0.83 -4.49
CA ALA A 190 17.66 2.16 -4.22
C ALA A 190 17.10 3.21 -5.20
N PHE A 191 16.99 2.89 -6.49
CA PHE A 191 16.34 3.75 -7.48
C PHE A 191 14.85 3.99 -7.16
N ALA A 192 14.11 2.96 -6.77
CA ALA A 192 12.71 3.08 -6.35
C ALA A 192 12.54 4.00 -5.12
N SER A 193 13.48 3.98 -4.18
CA SER A 193 13.54 4.93 -3.06
C SER A 193 13.72 6.38 -3.55
N VAL A 194 14.69 6.64 -4.45
CA VAL A 194 14.91 7.97 -5.05
C VAL A 194 13.67 8.47 -5.80
N VAL A 195 12.98 7.60 -6.54
CA VAL A 195 11.70 7.94 -7.20
C VAL A 195 10.64 8.33 -6.18
N THR A 196 10.48 7.56 -5.10
CA THR A 196 9.54 7.85 -3.99
C THR A 196 9.78 9.24 -3.39
N TRP A 197 11.02 9.58 -3.04
CA TRP A 197 11.37 10.90 -2.49
C TRP A 197 11.19 12.04 -3.50
N THR A 198 11.48 11.80 -4.78
CA THR A 198 11.27 12.79 -5.85
C THR A 198 9.79 13.11 -6.04
N VAL A 199 8.93 12.08 -6.08
CA VAL A 199 7.48 12.26 -6.21
C VAL A 199 6.87 12.90 -4.96
N LEU A 200 7.37 12.60 -3.75
CA LEU A 200 6.97 13.30 -2.51
C LEU A 200 7.11 14.82 -2.66
N VAL A 201 8.30 15.30 -3.01
CA VAL A 201 8.56 16.75 -3.12
C VAL A 201 7.70 17.37 -4.22
N ALA A 202 7.63 16.73 -5.40
CA ALA A 202 6.85 17.23 -6.53
C ALA A 202 5.34 17.31 -6.23
N LYS A 203 4.75 16.25 -5.66
CA LYS A 203 3.32 16.19 -5.34
C LYS A 203 2.94 17.05 -4.15
N MET A 204 3.80 17.18 -3.14
CA MET A 204 3.58 18.12 -2.04
C MET A 204 3.42 19.56 -2.57
N LEU A 205 4.32 20.00 -3.46
CA LEU A 205 4.27 21.34 -4.04
C LEU A 205 3.08 21.52 -4.99
N GLU A 206 2.77 20.54 -5.85
CA GLU A 206 1.59 20.58 -6.74
C GLU A 206 0.29 20.71 -5.94
N LEU A 207 0.12 19.87 -4.91
CA LEU A 207 -1.10 19.77 -4.11
C LEU A 207 -1.28 20.96 -3.17
N LEU A 208 -0.23 21.44 -2.50
CA LEU A 208 -0.27 22.68 -1.71
C LEU A 208 -0.66 23.89 -2.58
N GLY A 209 -0.09 23.98 -3.79
CA GLY A 209 -0.45 25.01 -4.76
C GLY A 209 -1.91 24.89 -5.22
N ALA A 210 -2.39 23.68 -5.48
CA ALA A 210 -3.77 23.44 -5.90
C ALA A 210 -4.79 23.74 -4.80
N MET A 211 -4.51 23.32 -3.56
CA MET A 211 -5.35 23.58 -2.38
C MET A 211 -5.48 25.08 -2.10
N ARG A 212 -4.37 25.84 -2.16
CA ARG A 212 -4.37 27.30 -2.03
C ARG A 212 -5.17 27.99 -3.14
N ARG A 213 -5.03 27.54 -4.39
CA ARG A 213 -5.82 28.07 -5.52
C ARG A 213 -7.31 27.78 -5.37
N ALA A 214 -7.69 26.56 -4.98
CA ALA A 214 -9.09 26.19 -4.73
C ALA A 214 -9.70 27.04 -3.61
N GLN A 215 -9.04 27.19 -2.46
CA GLN A 215 -9.56 28.03 -1.37
C GLN A 215 -9.66 29.51 -1.77
N SER A 216 -8.73 30.01 -2.60
CA SER A 216 -8.84 31.36 -3.15
C SER A 216 -9.94 31.49 -4.23
N GLY A 217 -10.38 30.40 -4.84
CA GLY A 217 -11.54 30.37 -5.73
C GLY A 217 -12.85 30.37 -4.94
N ILE A 218 -12.94 29.53 -3.90
CA ILE A 218 -14.09 29.47 -2.98
C ILE A 218 -14.40 30.86 -2.39
N ARG A 219 -13.39 31.58 -1.86
CA ARG A 219 -13.59 32.94 -1.34
C ARG A 219 -14.08 33.96 -2.38
N ARG A 220 -13.78 33.79 -3.67
CA ARG A 220 -14.34 34.65 -4.74
C ARG A 220 -15.82 34.37 -4.99
N ILE A 221 -16.25 33.13 -4.81
CA ILE A 221 -17.65 32.71 -4.95
C ILE A 221 -18.46 33.17 -3.73
N GLU A 222 -17.91 33.00 -2.53
CA GLU A 222 -18.52 33.44 -1.26
C GLU A 222 -18.68 34.97 -1.19
N GLY A 223 -17.71 35.72 -1.71
CA GLY A 223 -17.77 37.19 -1.78
C GLY A 223 -18.50 37.78 -2.99
N ALA A 224 -19.14 36.96 -3.84
CA ALA A 224 -19.80 37.45 -5.06
C ALA A 224 -21.31 37.69 -4.87
N ALA A 225 -21.77 38.86 -5.34
CA ALA A 225 -23.19 39.21 -5.39
C ALA A 225 -23.95 38.48 -6.51
N SER A 226 -23.28 38.06 -7.58
CA SER A 226 -23.86 37.31 -8.71
C SER A 226 -22.82 36.43 -9.39
N LEU A 227 -23.26 35.53 -10.28
CA LEU A 227 -22.40 34.72 -11.14
C LEU A 227 -21.53 35.60 -12.05
N THR A 228 -22.07 36.69 -12.59
CA THR A 228 -21.32 37.69 -13.39
C THR A 228 -20.22 38.37 -12.55
N ALA A 229 -20.49 38.70 -11.28
CA ALA A 229 -19.48 39.25 -10.38
C ALA A 229 -18.37 38.24 -10.04
N ALA A 230 -18.71 36.95 -9.90
CA ALA A 230 -17.71 35.89 -9.76
C ALA A 230 -16.88 35.70 -11.04
N GLN A 231 -17.49 35.82 -12.22
CA GLN A 231 -16.84 35.69 -13.52
C GLN A 231 -15.83 36.81 -13.78
N SER A 232 -16.17 38.07 -13.48
CA SER A 232 -15.24 39.20 -13.61
C SER A 232 -14.06 39.10 -12.64
N ALA A 233 -14.30 38.71 -11.39
CA ALA A 233 -13.27 38.51 -10.36
C ALA A 233 -12.27 37.36 -10.66
N VAL A 234 -12.60 36.47 -11.61
CA VAL A 234 -11.73 35.35 -12.03
C VAL A 234 -10.58 35.81 -12.93
N GLY A 235 -10.86 36.64 -13.94
CA GLY A 235 -9.89 37.06 -14.96
C GLY A 235 -9.28 35.89 -15.76
N ASN A 236 -8.03 36.04 -16.24
CA ASN A 236 -7.33 35.01 -17.04
C ASN A 236 -6.81 33.80 -16.22
N ARG A 237 -7.40 33.50 -15.05
CA ARG A 237 -6.99 32.37 -14.22
C ARG A 237 -7.48 31.04 -14.79
N ARG A 238 -6.60 30.03 -14.84
CA ARG A 238 -6.86 28.71 -15.45
C ARG A 238 -7.06 27.58 -14.43
N ASP A 239 -7.22 27.89 -13.14
CA ASP A 239 -7.53 26.91 -12.10
C ASP A 239 -8.96 26.31 -12.26
N PRO A 240 -9.26 25.12 -11.70
CA PRO A 240 -10.57 24.47 -11.92
C PRO A 240 -11.76 25.27 -11.39
N VAL A 241 -11.64 26.02 -10.29
CA VAL A 241 -12.74 26.84 -9.77
C VAL A 241 -13.02 28.02 -10.72
N SER A 242 -11.98 28.62 -11.29
CA SER A 242 -12.11 29.59 -12.39
C SER A 242 -12.71 28.99 -13.66
N GLN A 243 -12.54 27.68 -13.92
CA GLN A 243 -13.22 27.00 -15.03
C GLN A 243 -14.70 26.74 -14.72
N MET A 244 -15.03 26.29 -13.51
CA MET A 244 -16.41 26.09 -13.02
C MET A 244 -17.27 27.35 -13.16
N ILE A 245 -16.78 28.49 -12.68
CA ILE A 245 -17.48 29.79 -12.78
C ILE A 245 -17.75 30.18 -14.23
N ARG A 246 -16.76 30.02 -15.13
CA ARG A 246 -16.94 30.36 -16.55
C ARG A 246 -17.83 29.37 -17.30
N ALA A 247 -17.82 28.09 -16.95
CA ALA A 247 -18.71 27.09 -17.55
C ALA A 247 -20.18 27.42 -17.23
N ALA A 248 -20.47 27.72 -15.95
CA ALA A 248 -21.80 28.13 -15.53
C ALA A 248 -22.27 29.42 -16.21
N ALA A 249 -21.40 30.44 -16.28
CA ALA A 249 -21.74 31.71 -16.94
C ALA A 249 -22.01 31.54 -18.44
N VAL A 250 -21.13 30.84 -19.18
CA VAL A 250 -21.31 30.58 -20.62
C VAL A 250 -22.58 29.77 -20.90
N GLU A 251 -22.95 28.83 -20.03
CA GLU A 251 -24.18 28.04 -20.19
C GLU A 251 -25.44 28.84 -19.84
N TYR A 252 -25.37 29.73 -18.85
CA TYR A 252 -26.42 30.72 -18.52
C TYR A 252 -26.65 31.71 -19.67
N ASP A 253 -25.58 32.24 -20.26
CA ASP A 253 -25.63 33.16 -21.41
C ASP A 253 -26.27 32.47 -22.63
N ARG A 254 -25.87 31.23 -22.94
CA ARG A 254 -26.45 30.41 -24.01
C ARG A 254 -27.92 30.05 -23.79
N SER A 255 -28.28 29.77 -22.54
CA SER A 255 -29.64 29.34 -22.19
C SER A 255 -30.60 30.51 -22.05
N ALA A 256 -30.12 31.76 -22.06
CA ALA A 256 -30.92 32.96 -21.74
C ALA A 256 -32.25 33.03 -22.51
N ALA A 257 -32.23 32.87 -23.83
CA ALA A 257 -33.43 32.92 -24.68
C ALA A 257 -34.37 31.70 -24.55
N ALA A 258 -33.96 30.65 -23.84
CA ALA A 258 -34.79 29.46 -23.60
C ALA A 258 -35.42 29.44 -22.20
N LEU A 259 -34.92 30.26 -21.25
CA LEU A 259 -35.41 30.28 -19.86
C LEU A 259 -36.88 30.69 -19.78
N ASP A 260 -37.28 31.71 -20.54
CA ASP A 260 -38.64 32.24 -20.51
C ASP A 260 -39.68 31.25 -21.06
N GLN A 261 -39.25 30.28 -21.88
CA GLN A 261 -40.12 29.30 -22.55
C GLN A 261 -40.07 27.90 -21.93
N ALA A 262 -38.94 27.50 -21.35
CA ALA A 262 -38.70 26.13 -20.84
C ALA A 262 -38.37 26.07 -19.33
N GLY A 263 -38.31 27.21 -18.64
CA GLY A 263 -37.90 27.28 -17.24
C GLY A 263 -36.41 27.03 -17.03
N ASP A 264 -36.00 26.94 -15.77
CA ASP A 264 -34.60 26.99 -15.35
C ASP A 264 -34.00 25.63 -14.94
N THR A 265 -34.83 24.62 -14.69
CA THR A 265 -34.42 23.24 -14.31
C THR A 265 -33.36 22.68 -15.26
N GLY A 266 -33.60 22.72 -16.57
CA GLY A 266 -32.66 22.18 -17.56
C GLY A 266 -31.33 22.94 -17.63
N LEU A 267 -31.30 24.23 -17.26
CA LEU A 267 -30.04 24.97 -17.11
C LEU A 267 -29.30 24.54 -15.83
N LYS A 268 -30.02 24.40 -14.71
CA LYS A 268 -29.46 23.92 -13.44
C LYS A 268 -28.81 22.53 -13.62
N GLU A 269 -29.47 21.60 -14.32
CA GLU A 269 -28.95 20.27 -14.69
C GLU A 269 -27.70 20.33 -15.58
N ARG A 270 -27.74 21.08 -16.69
CA ARG A 270 -26.59 21.20 -17.61
C ARG A 270 -25.37 21.78 -16.90
N VAL A 271 -25.56 22.80 -16.06
CA VAL A 271 -24.46 23.38 -15.27
C VAL A 271 -23.92 22.38 -14.26
N ASP A 272 -24.75 21.61 -13.56
CA ASP A 272 -24.26 20.61 -12.61
C ASP A 272 -23.37 19.56 -13.29
N SER A 273 -23.82 19.03 -14.44
CA SER A 273 -23.03 18.11 -15.27
C SER A 273 -21.67 18.68 -15.69
N TYR A 274 -21.61 19.97 -16.08
CA TYR A 274 -20.33 20.64 -16.35
C TYR A 274 -19.44 20.76 -15.11
N LEU A 275 -20.02 21.08 -13.94
CA LEU A 275 -19.28 21.24 -12.69
C LEU A 275 -18.69 19.90 -12.20
N GLU A 276 -19.48 18.83 -12.19
CA GLU A 276 -19.02 17.47 -11.88
C GLU A 276 -17.91 17.01 -12.82
N ARG A 277 -18.07 17.25 -14.13
CA ARG A 277 -17.04 16.93 -15.14
C ARG A 277 -15.72 17.66 -14.88
N ILE A 278 -15.77 18.93 -14.46
CA ILE A 278 -14.57 19.70 -14.10
C ILE A 278 -13.93 19.17 -12.81
N GLU A 279 -14.71 18.79 -11.80
CA GLU A 279 -14.21 18.12 -10.58
C GLU A 279 -13.54 16.79 -10.91
N ALA A 280 -14.19 15.94 -11.70
CA ALA A 280 -13.69 14.61 -12.08
C ALA A 280 -12.36 14.69 -12.85
N ILE A 281 -12.24 15.64 -13.78
CA ILE A 281 -11.00 15.88 -14.53
C ILE A 281 -9.89 16.42 -13.60
N ALA A 282 -10.21 17.39 -12.73
CA ALA A 282 -9.23 18.01 -11.84
C ALA A 282 -8.71 17.06 -10.75
N SER A 283 -9.59 16.23 -10.18
CA SER A 283 -9.23 15.20 -9.19
C SER A 283 -8.40 14.07 -9.84
N ARG A 284 -8.85 13.51 -10.98
CA ARG A 284 -8.08 12.52 -11.76
C ARG A 284 -6.69 13.02 -12.15
N ARG A 285 -6.57 14.29 -12.54
CA ARG A 285 -5.27 14.93 -12.82
C ARG A 285 -4.36 14.95 -11.60
N MET A 286 -4.90 15.25 -10.41
CA MET A 286 -4.10 15.29 -9.18
C MET A 286 -3.59 13.91 -8.77
N SER A 287 -4.38 12.85 -8.95
CA SER A 287 -3.97 11.46 -8.74
C SER A 287 -2.91 10.95 -9.72
N ARG A 288 -2.69 11.62 -10.87
CA ARG A 288 -1.74 11.14 -11.87
C ARG A 288 -0.31 11.15 -11.30
N GLY A 289 0.31 9.98 -11.21
CA GLY A 289 1.67 9.76 -10.71
C GLY A 289 1.78 9.25 -9.27
N THR A 290 0.72 9.31 -8.45
CA THR A 290 0.78 8.72 -7.09
C THR A 290 0.73 7.19 -7.13
N GLY A 291 0.12 6.59 -8.16
CA GLY A 291 0.07 5.13 -8.35
C GLY A 291 1.44 4.46 -8.40
N VAL A 292 2.51 5.16 -8.81
CA VAL A 292 3.88 4.64 -8.78
C VAL A 292 4.32 4.28 -7.35
N LEU A 293 3.86 5.04 -6.34
CA LEU A 293 4.17 4.77 -4.93
C LEU A 293 3.35 3.60 -4.38
N ALA A 294 2.12 3.40 -4.88
CA ALA A 294 1.34 2.20 -4.56
C ALA A 294 2.02 0.94 -5.12
N THR A 295 2.53 1.00 -6.36
CA THR A 295 3.30 -0.10 -6.96
C THR A 295 4.61 -0.35 -6.21
N ILE A 296 5.45 0.67 -5.96
CA ILE A 296 6.70 0.51 -5.20
C ILE A 296 6.42 -0.03 -3.80
N GLY A 297 5.42 0.53 -3.12
CA GLY A 297 5.03 0.11 -1.77
C GLY A 297 4.54 -1.34 -1.68
N SER A 298 3.90 -1.87 -2.73
CA SER A 298 3.43 -3.26 -2.76
C SER A 298 4.47 -4.24 -3.31
N THR A 299 5.32 -3.86 -4.26
CA THR A 299 6.27 -4.79 -4.91
C THR A 299 7.66 -4.82 -4.29
N ALA A 300 8.14 -3.71 -3.72
CA ALA A 300 9.50 -3.65 -3.15
C ALA A 300 9.80 -4.70 -2.06
N PRO A 301 8.86 -5.10 -1.17
CA PRO A 301 9.09 -6.21 -0.23
C PRO A 301 9.34 -7.54 -0.94
N PHE A 302 8.58 -7.84 -2.00
CA PHE A 302 8.73 -9.08 -2.77
C PHE A 302 9.99 -9.08 -3.66
N VAL A 303 10.41 -7.91 -4.16
CA VAL A 303 11.68 -7.74 -4.87
C VAL A 303 12.86 -7.94 -3.92
N GLY A 304 12.78 -7.45 -2.67
CA GLY A 304 13.74 -7.79 -1.61
C GLY A 304 13.74 -9.29 -1.29
N LEU A 305 12.56 -9.88 -1.12
CA LEU A 305 12.38 -11.32 -0.83
C LEU A 305 13.01 -12.21 -1.91
N PHE A 306 12.83 -11.86 -3.19
CA PHE A 306 13.50 -12.52 -4.32
C PHE A 306 15.03 -12.44 -4.19
N GLY A 307 15.57 -11.28 -3.78
CA GLY A 307 16.98 -11.12 -3.43
C GLY A 307 17.45 -12.07 -2.33
N THR A 308 16.68 -12.23 -1.23
CA THR A 308 17.00 -13.23 -0.19
C THR A 308 17.04 -14.65 -0.73
N VAL A 309 16.01 -15.06 -1.47
CA VAL A 309 15.90 -16.44 -2.00
C VAL A 309 17.05 -16.74 -2.95
N TRP A 310 17.42 -15.80 -3.82
CA TRP A 310 18.54 -15.96 -4.75
C TRP A 310 19.90 -16.06 -4.04
N GLY A 311 20.19 -15.18 -3.08
CA GLY A 311 21.45 -15.21 -2.34
C GLY A 311 21.61 -16.47 -1.48
N ILE A 312 20.53 -16.93 -0.84
CA ILE A 312 20.52 -18.20 -0.07
C ILE A 312 20.72 -19.40 -1.01
N MET A 313 20.04 -19.44 -2.15
CA MET A 313 20.23 -20.48 -3.17
C MET A 313 21.70 -20.55 -3.66
N ASN A 314 22.30 -19.40 -3.98
CA ASN A 314 23.70 -19.34 -4.40
C ASN A 314 24.67 -19.77 -3.29
N SER A 315 24.35 -19.46 -2.02
CA SER A 315 25.12 -19.91 -0.85
C SER A 315 25.12 -21.44 -0.71
N PHE A 316 23.98 -22.11 -0.91
CA PHE A 316 23.90 -23.57 -0.92
C PHE A 316 24.64 -24.20 -2.12
N ILE A 317 24.68 -23.53 -3.28
CA ILE A 317 25.51 -23.94 -4.42
C ILE A 317 27.01 -23.80 -4.10
N GLY A 318 27.38 -22.84 -3.24
CA GLY A 318 28.73 -22.73 -2.67
C GLY A 318 29.12 -23.96 -1.84
N ILE A 319 28.27 -24.37 -0.89
CA ILE A 319 28.49 -25.57 -0.05
C ILE A 319 28.71 -26.82 -0.89
N SER A 320 27.81 -27.09 -1.86
CA SER A 320 27.87 -28.32 -2.64
C SER A 320 29.10 -28.41 -3.54
N ARG A 321 29.59 -27.27 -4.05
CA ARG A 321 30.85 -27.20 -4.82
C ARG A 321 32.09 -27.28 -3.94
N ALA A 322 32.07 -26.70 -2.75
CA ALA A 322 33.21 -26.68 -1.82
C ALA A 322 33.32 -27.98 -0.98
N GLN A 323 32.31 -28.86 -1.04
CA GLN A 323 32.24 -30.16 -0.36
C GLN A 323 32.51 -30.07 1.17
N THR A 324 32.23 -28.92 1.78
CA THR A 324 32.49 -28.62 3.19
C THR A 324 31.27 -28.02 3.87
N THR A 325 31.02 -28.41 5.12
CA THR A 325 29.95 -27.87 5.97
C THR A 325 30.36 -26.61 6.75
N ASN A 326 31.55 -26.05 6.46
CA ASN A 326 32.05 -24.88 7.17
C ASN A 326 31.18 -23.63 6.91
N LEU A 327 30.45 -23.21 7.95
CA LEU A 327 29.52 -22.09 7.92
C LEU A 327 30.17 -20.74 7.57
N ALA A 328 31.48 -20.58 7.79
CA ALA A 328 32.22 -19.36 7.43
C ALA A 328 32.16 -19.07 5.91
N VAL A 329 32.04 -20.11 5.08
CA VAL A 329 31.99 -20.00 3.61
C VAL A 329 30.64 -19.42 3.12
N VAL A 330 29.56 -19.54 3.91
CA VAL A 330 28.20 -19.08 3.51
C VAL A 330 27.67 -17.90 4.31
N ALA A 331 28.24 -17.60 5.48
CA ALA A 331 27.83 -16.43 6.26
C ALA A 331 27.77 -15.11 5.46
N PRO A 332 28.70 -14.81 4.52
CA PRO A 332 28.61 -13.59 3.70
C PRO A 332 27.37 -13.57 2.78
N GLY A 333 27.17 -14.62 1.98
CA GLY A 333 26.06 -14.70 1.02
C GLY A 333 24.68 -14.71 1.68
N ILE A 334 24.58 -15.26 2.89
CA ILE A 334 23.35 -15.19 3.71
C ILE A 334 23.14 -13.77 4.27
N ALA A 335 24.20 -13.08 4.68
CA ALA A 335 24.08 -11.69 5.15
C ALA A 335 23.71 -10.73 4.01
N GLU A 336 24.30 -10.88 2.82
CA GLU A 336 23.97 -10.14 1.60
C GLU A 336 22.52 -10.35 1.16
N ALA A 337 22.07 -11.61 1.20
CA ALA A 337 20.68 -11.99 0.97
C ALA A 337 19.74 -11.20 1.90
N LEU A 338 19.98 -11.24 3.22
CA LEU A 338 19.16 -10.55 4.22
C LEU A 338 19.16 -9.01 4.03
N LEU A 339 20.31 -8.44 3.64
CA LEU A 339 20.44 -7.01 3.34
C LEU A 339 19.53 -6.58 2.18
N ALA A 340 19.33 -7.41 1.15
CA ALA A 340 18.41 -7.11 0.05
C ALA A 340 16.95 -6.98 0.51
N THR A 341 16.49 -7.86 1.42
CA THR A 341 15.15 -7.75 2.02
C THR A 341 15.02 -6.52 2.94
N ALA A 342 16.05 -6.20 3.72
CA ALA A 342 16.07 -4.99 4.54
C ALA A 342 15.93 -3.71 3.69
N ILE A 343 16.67 -3.62 2.58
CA ILE A 343 16.56 -2.52 1.62
C ILE A 343 15.17 -2.50 0.95
N GLY A 344 14.58 -3.66 0.67
CA GLY A 344 13.21 -3.79 0.15
C GLY A 344 12.17 -3.14 1.07
N LEU A 345 12.25 -3.38 2.38
CA LEU A 345 11.38 -2.75 3.38
C LEU A 345 11.65 -1.24 3.52
N VAL A 346 12.91 -0.82 3.50
CA VAL A 346 13.30 0.60 3.55
C VAL A 346 12.79 1.39 2.33
N ALA A 347 12.69 0.77 1.15
CA ALA A 347 12.07 1.37 -0.03
C ALA A 347 10.52 1.35 0.05
N ALA A 348 9.93 0.26 0.56
CA ALA A 348 8.48 0.05 0.59
C ALA A 348 7.76 0.96 1.60
N ILE A 349 8.23 1.02 2.85
CA ILE A 349 7.51 1.66 3.96
C ILE A 349 7.25 3.15 3.69
N PRO A 350 8.24 3.97 3.25
CA PRO A 350 7.99 5.36 2.89
C PRO A 350 6.99 5.49 1.74
N ALA A 351 7.08 4.63 0.71
CA ALA A 351 6.21 4.69 -0.46
C ALA A 351 4.73 4.48 -0.08
N VAL A 352 4.43 3.50 0.78
CA VAL A 352 3.06 3.26 1.30
C VAL A 352 2.55 4.44 2.13
N VAL A 353 3.36 4.96 3.06
CA VAL A 353 2.97 6.10 3.92
C VAL A 353 2.68 7.34 3.07
N ILE A 354 3.58 7.69 2.15
CA ILE A 354 3.45 8.87 1.29
C ILE A 354 2.26 8.71 0.33
N TYR A 355 2.03 7.51 -0.22
CA TYR A 355 0.83 7.22 -1.03
C TYR A 355 -0.45 7.47 -0.25
N ASN A 356 -0.56 6.95 0.98
CA ASN A 356 -1.75 7.09 1.82
C ASN A 356 -2.01 8.55 2.23
N VAL A 357 -0.96 9.32 2.52
CA VAL A 357 -1.05 10.76 2.78
C VAL A 357 -1.59 11.50 1.55
N PHE A 358 -1.06 11.22 0.35
CA PHE A 358 -1.57 11.85 -0.87
C PHE A 358 -2.98 11.41 -1.23
N ALA A 359 -3.35 10.14 -1.07
CA ALA A 359 -4.71 9.66 -1.31
C ALA A 359 -5.73 10.44 -0.45
N ARG A 360 -5.48 10.56 0.86
CA ARG A 360 -6.31 11.34 1.78
C ARG A 360 -6.37 12.83 1.40
N ALA A 361 -5.23 13.42 1.07
CA ALA A 361 -5.15 14.84 0.72
C ALA A 361 -5.76 15.17 -0.65
N ILE A 362 -5.79 14.22 -1.60
CA ILE A 362 -6.50 14.31 -2.87
C ILE A 362 -8.02 14.25 -2.65
N THR A 363 -8.52 13.37 -1.78
CA THR A 363 -9.94 13.37 -1.37
C THR A 363 -10.34 14.71 -0.75
N GLY A 364 -9.49 15.27 0.13
CA GLY A 364 -9.68 16.62 0.67
C GLY A 364 -9.65 17.74 -0.38
N TYR A 365 -8.87 17.60 -1.45
CA TYR A 365 -8.87 18.51 -2.59
C TYR A 365 -10.16 18.38 -3.43
N ARG A 366 -10.63 17.15 -3.68
CA ARG A 366 -11.90 16.87 -4.36
C ARG A 366 -13.08 17.52 -3.63
N LEU A 367 -13.17 17.35 -2.31
CA LEU A 367 -14.21 17.97 -1.48
C LEU A 367 -14.24 19.50 -1.61
N ARG A 368 -13.08 20.17 -1.71
CA ARG A 368 -13.04 21.63 -1.94
C ARG A 368 -13.52 22.04 -3.33
N LEU A 369 -13.35 21.19 -4.35
CA LEU A 369 -13.94 21.43 -5.67
C LEU A 369 -15.45 21.26 -5.65
N GLY A 370 -15.97 20.22 -4.98
CA GLY A 370 -17.41 20.03 -4.78
C GLY A 370 -18.06 21.20 -4.04
N ASN A 371 -17.42 21.70 -2.97
CA ASN A 371 -17.87 22.89 -2.25
C ASN A 371 -17.86 24.15 -3.14
N ALA A 372 -16.88 24.29 -4.03
CA ALA A 372 -16.84 25.38 -5.01
C ALA A 372 -17.97 25.26 -6.04
N GLY A 373 -18.25 24.06 -6.56
CA GLY A 373 -19.38 23.79 -7.46
C GLY A 373 -20.73 24.06 -6.78
N ALA A 374 -20.91 23.65 -5.52
CA ALA A 374 -22.08 24.00 -4.71
C ALA A 374 -22.18 25.52 -4.42
N GLY A 375 -21.07 26.26 -4.43
CA GLY A 375 -21.07 27.72 -4.42
C GLY A 375 -21.54 28.31 -5.76
N VAL A 376 -21.03 27.83 -6.89
CA VAL A 376 -21.45 28.27 -8.23
C VAL A 376 -22.94 28.00 -8.46
N ARG A 377 -23.45 26.83 -8.06
CA ARG A 377 -24.89 26.51 -8.13
C ARG A 377 -25.76 27.46 -7.31
N ARG A 378 -25.30 27.90 -6.12
CA ARG A 378 -26.02 28.88 -5.30
C ARG A 378 -26.05 30.28 -5.92
N LEU A 379 -24.95 30.73 -6.54
CA LEU A 379 -24.94 31.98 -7.31
C LEU A 379 -25.92 31.89 -8.50
N LEU A 380 -25.82 30.81 -9.29
CA LEU A 380 -26.67 30.58 -10.44
C LEU A 380 -28.17 30.55 -10.07
N SER A 381 -28.56 29.80 -9.04
CA SER A 381 -29.97 29.77 -8.61
C SER A 381 -30.43 31.16 -8.23
N ARG A 382 -29.69 31.88 -7.37
CA ARG A 382 -30.09 33.22 -6.93
C ARG A 382 -30.27 34.20 -8.10
N ASP A 383 -29.39 34.15 -9.09
CA ASP A 383 -29.49 35.02 -10.28
C ASP A 383 -30.72 34.65 -11.16
N LEU A 384 -31.11 33.37 -11.20
CA LEU A 384 -32.33 32.89 -11.88
C LEU A 384 -33.60 33.23 -11.10
N ASP A 385 -33.57 33.06 -9.77
CA ASP A 385 -34.67 33.38 -8.87
C ASP A 385 -35.04 34.87 -8.97
N PHE A 386 -34.04 35.77 -9.07
CA PHE A 386 -34.26 37.19 -9.33
C PHE A 386 -34.81 37.47 -10.73
N ARG A 387 -34.30 36.83 -11.80
CA ARG A 387 -34.86 36.98 -13.17
C ARG A 387 -36.37 36.71 -13.21
N GLY A 388 -36.82 35.65 -12.54
CA GLY A 388 -38.24 35.27 -12.47
C GLY A 388 -39.14 36.25 -11.71
N THR A 389 -38.58 37.19 -10.93
CA THR A 389 -39.37 38.27 -10.30
C THR A 389 -39.62 39.44 -11.26
N THR A 390 -38.65 39.78 -12.11
CA THR A 390 -38.79 40.88 -13.09
C THR A 390 -39.87 40.55 -14.11
N SER A 391 -39.81 39.39 -14.77
CA SER A 391 -40.77 39.00 -15.81
C SER A 391 -42.20 38.80 -15.31
N ARG A 392 -42.40 38.58 -14.00
CA ARG A 392 -43.75 38.53 -13.37
C ARG A 392 -44.33 39.91 -13.05
N THR A 393 -43.53 40.98 -13.10
CA THR A 393 -43.96 42.33 -12.73
C THR A 393 -44.39 43.16 -13.96
N GLU A 394 -44.19 42.65 -15.17
CA GLU A 394 -44.54 43.30 -16.45
C GLU A 394 -45.74 42.64 -17.15
N VAL A 395 -46.58 41.90 -16.40
CA VAL A 395 -47.80 41.21 -16.85
C VAL A 395 -48.96 41.47 -15.88
#